data_AF-A0A1Y1UUA0-F1
#
_entry.id   AF-A0A1Y1UUA0-F1
#
_cell.length_a   1.000
_cell.length_b   1.000
_cell.length_c   1.000
_cell.angle_alpha   90.00
_cell.angle_beta   90.00
_cell.angle_gamma   90.00
#
_symmetry.space_group_name_H-M   'P 1'
#
loop_
_entity.id
_entity.type
_entity.pdbx_description
1 polymer ?
#
loop_
_entity_poly.entity_id
_entity_poly.type
_entity_poly.pdbx_seq_one_letter_code
_entity_poly.pdbx_strand_id
1 'polypeptide(L)'
;KLMLYNNQVKRCMDKIINEKRNKLNNIIKECDIEKLICFYQDNDALMDNINDSNYDVLSNAISFGLPLNFIESIINLFSYSNFDYEVPKNIFAETITPAVYSLLLSRSDVCSLLISNGADINYGFIDSTNSFNILIDFLIFHRKASFNVLYYIIEKLKNESKKIEKLRIPEYVFHIIIKHKKNEYFPLLAKEYLCYKKFPTGWYSMALKYNNYEVVNDMYVLDESTPDQKVKFILEELKRIGSYDKDVYILSMTIKNQEFIKYFNKYNDYNEWITN
;
A
#
# COMPACT_ATOMS: atom_id res chain seq x y z
N LYS A 1 -31.84 18.31 -38.38
CA LYS A 1 -31.83 19.67 -37.78
C LYS A 1 -31.82 19.62 -36.24
N LEU A 2 -32.72 18.88 -35.58
CA LEU A 2 -32.72 18.68 -34.11
C LEU A 2 -31.40 18.11 -33.55
N MET A 3 -30.81 17.08 -34.17
CA MET A 3 -29.49 16.54 -33.74
C MET A 3 -28.34 17.56 -33.84
N LEU A 4 -28.33 18.40 -34.89
CA LEU A 4 -27.31 19.45 -35.08
C LEU A 4 -27.44 20.54 -34.01
N TYR A 5 -28.66 20.92 -33.65
CA TYR A 5 -28.94 21.89 -32.60
C TYR A 5 -28.54 21.36 -31.21
N ASN A 6 -28.89 20.09 -30.91
CA ASN A 6 -28.48 19.44 -29.67
C ASN A 6 -26.96 19.34 -29.52
N ASN A 7 -26.24 19.08 -30.62
CA ASN A 7 -24.77 19.06 -30.60
C ASN A 7 -24.16 20.45 -30.37
N GLN A 8 -24.77 21.52 -30.88
CA GLN A 8 -24.31 22.89 -30.62
C GLN A 8 -24.57 23.31 -29.17
N VAL A 9 -25.77 23.03 -28.64
CA VAL A 9 -26.11 23.32 -27.24
C VAL A 9 -25.17 22.58 -26.30
N LYS A 10 -24.92 21.29 -26.55
CA LYS A 10 -23.96 20.50 -25.77
C LYS A 10 -22.57 21.12 -25.77
N ARG A 11 -22.04 21.48 -26.95
CA ARG A 11 -20.73 22.15 -27.06
C ARG A 11 -20.66 23.46 -26.29
N CYS A 12 -21.72 24.27 -26.31
CA CYS A 12 -21.78 25.51 -25.54
C CYS A 12 -21.78 25.23 -24.04
N MET A 13 -22.56 24.25 -23.58
CA MET A 13 -22.57 23.83 -22.17
C MET A 13 -21.21 23.29 -21.72
N ASP A 14 -20.59 22.42 -22.52
CA ASP A 14 -19.24 21.89 -22.25
C ASP A 14 -18.23 23.03 -22.11
N LYS A 15 -18.30 24.06 -22.96
CA LYS A 15 -17.43 25.24 -22.87
C LYS A 15 -17.65 26.01 -21.56
N ILE A 16 -18.90 26.28 -21.21
CA ILE A 16 -19.25 26.99 -19.96
C ILE A 16 -18.76 26.19 -18.75
N ILE A 17 -19.02 24.89 -18.71
CA ILE A 17 -18.59 24.01 -17.60
C ILE A 17 -17.06 24.02 -17.48
N ASN A 18 -16.33 23.90 -18.59
CA ASN A 18 -14.87 23.94 -18.56
C ASN A 18 -14.31 25.29 -18.06
N GLU A 19 -14.92 26.41 -18.44
CA GLU A 19 -14.56 27.73 -17.90
C GLU A 19 -14.81 27.80 -16.38
N LYS A 20 -15.93 27.24 -15.91
CA LYS A 20 -16.26 27.16 -14.48
C LYS A 20 -15.30 26.27 -13.70
N ARG A 21 -14.94 25.09 -14.24
CA ARG A 21 -13.93 24.18 -13.67
C ARG A 21 -12.57 24.86 -13.52
N ASN A 22 -12.13 25.62 -14.54
CA ASN A 22 -10.87 26.36 -14.48
C ASN A 22 -10.90 27.43 -13.38
N LYS A 23 -11.99 28.19 -13.27
CA LYS A 23 -12.17 29.17 -12.19
C LYS A 23 -12.19 28.50 -10.82
N LEU A 24 -12.94 27.41 -10.67
CA LEU A 24 -13.03 26.62 -9.44
C LEU A 24 -11.66 26.08 -9.01
N ASN A 25 -10.89 25.52 -9.93
CA ASN A 25 -9.53 25.05 -9.65
C ASN A 25 -8.61 26.16 -9.12
N ASN A 26 -8.72 27.39 -9.64
CA ASN A 26 -7.95 28.51 -9.10
C ASN A 26 -8.36 28.85 -7.66
N ILE A 27 -9.66 28.89 -7.38
CA ILE A 27 -10.20 29.13 -6.02
C ILE A 27 -9.73 28.03 -5.05
N ILE A 28 -9.80 26.76 -5.49
CA ILE A 28 -9.38 25.62 -4.69
C ILE A 28 -7.88 25.69 -4.38
N LYS A 29 -7.04 26.06 -5.34
CA LYS A 29 -5.58 26.25 -5.11
C LYS A 29 -5.26 27.39 -4.15
N GLU A 30 -6.10 28.44 -4.13
CA GLU A 30 -5.97 29.52 -3.15
C GLU A 30 -6.31 29.07 -1.72
N CYS A 31 -6.93 27.89 -1.55
CA CYS A 31 -7.32 27.34 -0.25
C CYS A 31 -8.24 28.28 0.56
N ASP A 32 -9.05 29.08 -0.14
CA ASP A 32 -9.97 30.06 0.42
C ASP A 32 -11.40 29.51 0.47
N ILE A 33 -11.87 29.18 1.68
CA ILE A 33 -13.16 28.51 1.87
C ILE A 33 -14.34 29.44 1.60
N GLU A 34 -14.21 30.73 1.90
CA GLU A 34 -15.28 31.71 1.68
C GLU A 34 -15.50 31.90 0.18
N LYS A 35 -14.42 32.03 -0.60
CA LYS A 35 -14.52 32.09 -2.06
C LYS A 35 -15.08 30.82 -2.66
N LEU A 36 -14.75 29.66 -2.10
CA LEU A 36 -15.29 28.38 -2.55
C LEU A 36 -16.81 28.30 -2.32
N ILE A 37 -17.27 28.70 -1.14
CA ILE A 37 -18.70 28.75 -0.79
C ILE A 37 -19.43 29.74 -1.70
N CYS A 38 -18.91 30.95 -1.89
CA CYS A 38 -19.51 31.93 -2.80
C CYS A 38 -19.58 31.40 -4.24
N PHE A 39 -18.51 30.76 -4.72
CA PHE A 39 -18.53 30.14 -6.04
C PHE A 39 -19.62 29.08 -6.17
N TYR A 40 -19.77 28.21 -5.15
CA TYR A 40 -20.80 27.17 -5.15
C TYR A 40 -22.19 27.80 -5.23
N GLN A 41 -22.49 28.77 -4.35
CA GLN A 41 -23.79 29.46 -4.30
C GLN A 41 -24.12 30.20 -5.60
N ASP A 42 -23.16 30.92 -6.17
CA ASP A 42 -23.32 31.66 -7.44
C ASP A 42 -23.59 30.74 -8.64
N ASN A 43 -23.31 29.44 -8.51
CA ASN A 43 -23.35 28.48 -9.60
C ASN A 43 -24.16 27.23 -9.26
N ASP A 44 -25.04 27.28 -8.25
CA ASP A 44 -25.79 26.15 -7.69
C ASP A 44 -26.45 25.28 -8.77
N ALA A 45 -27.16 25.90 -9.72
CA ALA A 45 -27.82 25.22 -10.84
C ALA A 45 -26.88 24.44 -11.79
N LEU A 46 -25.56 24.66 -11.71
CA LEU A 46 -24.54 23.98 -12.50
C LEU A 46 -23.72 22.97 -11.69
N MET A 47 -23.83 22.96 -10.36
CA MET A 47 -22.95 22.15 -9.49
C MET A 47 -23.07 20.65 -9.77
N ASP A 48 -24.28 20.15 -10.06
CA ASP A 48 -24.52 18.75 -10.45
C ASP A 48 -23.75 18.32 -11.70
N ASN A 49 -23.35 19.28 -12.55
CA ASN A 49 -22.63 19.03 -13.80
C ASN A 49 -21.14 19.38 -13.71
N ILE A 50 -20.65 19.87 -12.55
CA ILE A 50 -19.25 20.21 -12.37
C ILE A 50 -18.40 18.95 -12.42
N ASN A 51 -18.80 17.87 -11.77
CA ASN A 51 -18.10 16.59 -11.84
C ASN A 51 -18.55 15.77 -13.06
N ASP A 52 -17.61 15.09 -13.71
CA ASP A 52 -17.85 14.09 -14.75
C ASP A 52 -16.70 13.08 -14.83
N SER A 53 -16.69 12.23 -15.86
CA SER A 53 -15.63 11.23 -16.07
C SER A 53 -14.24 11.79 -16.37
N ASN A 54 -14.14 13.08 -16.69
CA ASN A 54 -12.90 13.81 -17.00
C ASN A 54 -12.60 14.91 -15.98
N TYR A 55 -13.40 15.09 -14.94
CA TYR A 55 -13.16 16.11 -13.93
C TYR A 55 -13.86 15.76 -12.63
N ASP A 56 -13.10 15.83 -11.54
CA ASP A 56 -13.64 15.61 -10.20
C ASP A 56 -13.00 16.63 -9.24
N VAL A 57 -13.83 17.40 -8.55
CA VAL A 57 -13.39 18.46 -7.63
C VAL A 57 -12.50 17.90 -6.53
N LEU A 58 -12.93 16.80 -5.90
CA LEU A 58 -12.19 16.17 -4.80
C LEU A 58 -10.81 15.68 -5.27
N SER A 59 -10.75 14.94 -6.37
CA SER A 59 -9.49 14.43 -6.93
C SER A 59 -8.51 15.55 -7.31
N ASN A 60 -9.00 16.65 -7.87
CA ASN A 60 -8.16 17.83 -8.13
C ASN A 60 -7.63 18.43 -6.83
N ALA A 61 -8.49 18.63 -5.82
CA ALA A 61 -8.10 19.17 -4.53
C ALA A 61 -7.04 18.30 -3.81
N ILE A 62 -7.18 16.97 -3.87
CA ILE A 62 -6.18 16.02 -3.35
C ILE A 62 -4.85 16.20 -4.10
N SER A 63 -4.90 16.32 -5.43
CA SER A 63 -3.70 16.49 -6.27
C SER A 63 -2.94 17.79 -6.01
N PHE A 64 -3.64 18.84 -5.58
CA PHE A 64 -3.03 20.12 -5.22
C PHE A 64 -2.39 20.11 -3.82
N GLY A 65 -2.51 19.02 -3.06
CA GLY A 65 -1.86 18.89 -1.77
C GLY A 65 -2.50 19.74 -0.66
N LEU A 66 -3.80 20.00 -0.74
CA LEU A 66 -4.49 20.91 0.19
C LEU A 66 -4.61 20.35 1.62
N PRO A 67 -4.71 21.23 2.65
CA PRO A 67 -4.93 20.84 4.04
C PRO A 67 -6.17 19.95 4.25
N LEU A 68 -6.11 19.02 5.21
CA LEU A 68 -7.16 18.02 5.45
C LEU A 68 -8.55 18.65 5.73
N ASN A 69 -8.61 19.69 6.56
CA ASN A 69 -9.83 20.42 6.87
C ASN A 69 -10.47 21.08 5.63
N PHE A 70 -9.65 21.47 4.65
CA PHE A 70 -10.15 22.00 3.39
C PHE A 70 -10.74 20.90 2.51
N ILE A 71 -10.10 19.72 2.49
CA ILE A 71 -10.65 18.53 1.83
C ILE A 71 -11.99 18.12 2.46
N GLU A 72 -12.10 18.12 3.79
CA GLU A 72 -13.37 17.88 4.50
C GLU A 72 -14.45 18.88 4.09
N SER A 73 -14.08 20.16 3.99
CA SER A 73 -15.00 21.22 3.55
C SER A 73 -15.49 21.00 2.12
N ILE A 74 -14.62 20.54 1.21
CA ILE A 74 -15.01 20.16 -0.16
C ILE A 74 -15.98 18.97 -0.16
N ILE A 75 -15.66 17.92 0.60
CA ILE A 75 -16.52 16.72 0.72
C ILE A 75 -17.94 17.12 1.13
N ASN A 76 -18.04 17.96 2.17
CA ASN A 76 -19.33 18.43 2.69
C ASN A 76 -20.05 19.37 1.72
N LEU A 77 -19.36 20.36 1.16
CA LEU A 77 -19.98 21.37 0.29
C LEU A 77 -20.52 20.75 -1.00
N PHE A 78 -19.79 19.81 -1.59
CA PHE A 78 -20.20 19.10 -2.81
C PHE A 78 -21.02 17.82 -2.52
N SER A 79 -21.37 17.58 -1.26
CA SER A 79 -22.24 16.47 -0.83
C SER A 79 -21.78 15.09 -1.33
N TYR A 80 -20.47 14.82 -1.29
CA TYR A 80 -19.95 13.49 -1.65
C TYR A 80 -20.50 12.43 -0.68
N SER A 81 -21.16 11.41 -1.23
CA SER A 81 -21.79 10.31 -0.46
C SER A 81 -21.24 8.93 -0.81
N ASN A 82 -20.48 8.82 -1.90
CA ASN A 82 -19.77 7.62 -2.32
C ASN A 82 -18.34 7.99 -2.69
N PHE A 83 -17.38 7.16 -2.29
CA PHE A 83 -15.95 7.34 -2.55
C PHE A 83 -15.36 6.19 -3.39
N ASP A 84 -16.17 5.21 -3.73
CA ASP A 84 -15.80 4.06 -4.55
C ASP A 84 -16.11 4.34 -6.03
N TYR A 85 -15.47 5.37 -6.57
CA TYR A 85 -15.58 5.78 -7.98
C TYR A 85 -14.20 5.98 -8.60
N GLU A 86 -14.12 5.98 -9.94
CA GLU A 86 -12.84 6.14 -10.64
C GLU A 86 -12.41 7.61 -10.67
N VAL A 87 -11.16 7.87 -10.28
CA VAL A 87 -10.50 9.16 -10.51
C VAL A 87 -10.43 9.43 -12.02
N PRO A 88 -10.75 10.64 -12.48
CA PRO A 88 -10.69 11.00 -13.89
C PRO A 88 -9.35 10.67 -14.57
N LYS A 89 -9.42 10.10 -15.79
CA LYS A 89 -8.23 9.60 -16.51
C LYS A 89 -7.22 10.67 -16.92
N ASN A 90 -7.66 11.92 -16.99
CA ASN A 90 -6.79 13.07 -17.21
C ASN A 90 -6.01 13.50 -15.97
N ILE A 91 -6.44 13.07 -14.77
CA ILE A 91 -5.72 13.25 -13.51
C ILE A 91 -4.75 12.09 -13.32
N PHE A 92 -5.23 10.86 -13.49
CA PHE A 92 -4.40 9.65 -13.40
C PHE A 92 -4.84 8.61 -14.42
N ALA A 93 -3.91 8.09 -15.23
CA ALA A 93 -4.26 7.31 -16.42
C ALA A 93 -4.90 5.93 -16.12
N GLU A 94 -4.63 5.38 -14.94
CA GLU A 94 -5.15 4.08 -14.52
C GLU A 94 -6.41 4.22 -13.68
N THR A 95 -7.28 3.22 -13.73
CA THR A 95 -8.52 3.18 -12.96
C THR A 95 -8.20 2.95 -11.48
N ILE A 96 -8.35 4.00 -10.66
CA ILE A 96 -8.14 3.98 -9.22
C ILE A 96 -9.22 4.80 -8.50
N THR A 97 -9.44 4.55 -7.22
CA THR A 97 -10.33 5.36 -6.38
C THR A 97 -9.62 6.57 -5.76
N PRO A 98 -10.35 7.61 -5.32
CA PRO A 98 -9.79 8.72 -4.55
C PRO A 98 -8.96 8.28 -3.35
N ALA A 99 -9.39 7.21 -2.66
CA ALA A 99 -8.66 6.65 -1.52
C ALA A 99 -7.26 6.14 -1.94
N VAL A 100 -7.17 5.37 -3.02
CA VAL A 100 -5.86 4.87 -3.51
C VAL A 100 -5.05 5.98 -4.17
N TYR A 101 -5.69 6.93 -4.85
CA TYR A 101 -5.03 8.10 -5.41
C TYR A 101 -4.34 8.95 -4.35
N SER A 102 -4.98 9.15 -3.20
CA SER A 102 -4.36 9.85 -2.08
C SER A 102 -3.10 9.14 -1.56
N LEU A 103 -3.06 7.80 -1.54
CA LEU A 103 -1.87 7.03 -1.17
C LEU A 103 -0.73 7.19 -2.18
N LEU A 104 -1.03 7.21 -3.48
CA LEU A 104 -0.02 7.46 -4.53
C LEU A 104 0.63 8.85 -4.36
N LEU A 105 -0.14 9.81 -3.86
CA LEU A 105 0.30 11.17 -3.53
C LEU A 105 0.90 11.29 -2.12
N SER A 106 1.07 10.18 -1.39
CA SER A 106 1.60 10.16 -0.01
C SER A 106 0.75 10.96 0.99
N ARG A 107 -0.57 11.03 0.74
CA ARG A 107 -1.59 11.68 1.58
C ARG A 107 -2.37 10.62 2.38
N SER A 108 -1.70 9.94 3.31
CA SER A 108 -2.34 8.94 4.18
C SER A 108 -3.37 9.54 5.13
N ASP A 109 -3.25 10.83 5.44
CA ASP A 109 -4.24 11.64 6.16
C ASP A 109 -5.58 11.68 5.40
N VAL A 110 -5.53 12.03 4.11
CA VAL A 110 -6.70 12.05 3.23
C VAL A 110 -7.26 10.65 3.01
N CYS A 111 -6.40 9.65 2.78
CA CYS A 111 -6.85 8.27 2.65
C CYS A 111 -7.68 7.83 3.88
N SER A 112 -7.21 8.19 5.08
CA SER A 112 -7.89 7.88 6.34
C SER A 112 -9.24 8.56 6.45
N LEU A 113 -9.32 9.83 6.07
CA LEU A 113 -10.57 10.56 6.01
C LEU A 113 -11.58 9.88 5.08
N LEU A 114 -11.15 9.50 3.87
CA LEU A 114 -12.04 8.86 2.89
C LEU A 114 -12.54 7.50 3.40
N ILE A 115 -11.66 6.67 3.98
CA ILE A 115 -12.05 5.40 4.59
C ILE A 115 -13.02 5.62 5.76
N SER A 116 -12.79 6.61 6.61
CA SER A 116 -13.74 6.93 7.70
C SER A 116 -15.10 7.41 7.20
N ASN A 117 -15.17 7.94 5.98
CA ASN A 117 -16.40 8.30 5.28
C ASN A 117 -16.97 7.14 4.44
N GLY A 118 -16.43 5.92 4.58
CA GLY A 118 -16.98 4.70 3.99
C GLY A 118 -16.31 4.23 2.70
N ALA A 119 -15.20 4.84 2.27
CA ALA A 119 -14.45 4.36 1.10
C ALA A 119 -13.92 2.93 1.33
N ASP A 120 -14.14 2.04 0.37
CA ASP A 120 -13.49 0.73 0.32
C ASP A 120 -12.14 0.86 -0.41
N ILE A 121 -11.06 0.85 0.37
CA ILE A 121 -9.69 0.87 -0.16
C ILE A 121 -9.39 -0.31 -1.13
N ASN A 122 -10.21 -1.36 -1.11
CA ASN A 122 -10.08 -2.53 -1.98
C ASN A 122 -10.88 -2.43 -3.27
N TYR A 123 -11.70 -1.40 -3.43
CA TYR A 123 -12.58 -1.27 -4.58
C TYR A 123 -11.77 -1.26 -5.89
N GLY A 124 -12.05 -2.22 -6.77
CA GLY A 124 -11.34 -2.38 -8.04
C GLY A 124 -9.97 -3.05 -7.95
N PHE A 125 -9.51 -3.48 -6.77
CA PHE A 125 -8.19 -4.10 -6.55
C PHE A 125 -8.28 -5.61 -6.31
N ILE A 126 -8.98 -6.30 -7.20
CA ILE A 126 -9.10 -7.75 -7.18
C ILE A 126 -8.36 -8.32 -8.40
N ASP A 127 -7.62 -9.41 -8.22
CA ASP A 127 -6.91 -10.06 -9.33
C ASP A 127 -7.86 -10.71 -10.34
N SER A 128 -7.31 -11.13 -11.48
CA SER A 128 -8.10 -11.70 -12.59
C SER A 128 -8.87 -12.97 -12.24
N THR A 129 -8.52 -13.64 -11.14
CA THR A 129 -9.20 -14.85 -10.67
C THR A 129 -10.17 -14.58 -9.52
N ASN A 130 -10.42 -13.31 -9.19
CA ASN A 130 -11.25 -12.90 -8.05
C ASN A 130 -10.86 -13.52 -6.72
N SER A 131 -9.59 -13.84 -6.56
CA SER A 131 -9.08 -14.65 -5.45
C SER A 131 -8.26 -13.83 -4.46
N PHE A 132 -7.64 -12.75 -4.93
CA PHE A 132 -6.75 -11.95 -4.10
C PHE A 132 -6.92 -10.46 -4.29
N ASN A 133 -6.71 -9.73 -3.20
CA ASN A 133 -6.48 -8.29 -3.27
C ASN A 133 -5.08 -7.99 -3.83
N ILE A 134 -4.99 -7.09 -4.82
CA ILE A 134 -3.74 -6.72 -5.53
C ILE A 134 -3.27 -5.29 -5.30
N LEU A 135 -3.84 -4.58 -4.31
CA LEU A 135 -3.48 -3.18 -4.05
C LEU A 135 -1.98 -3.02 -3.72
N ILE A 136 -1.42 -3.95 -2.96
CA ILE A 136 0.01 -3.91 -2.61
C ILE A 136 0.89 -4.09 -3.85
N ASP A 137 0.56 -5.03 -4.75
CA ASP A 137 1.23 -5.23 -6.04
C ASP A 137 1.22 -3.93 -6.86
N PHE A 138 0.05 -3.30 -6.95
CA PHE A 138 -0.14 -2.04 -7.66
C PHE A 138 0.75 -0.91 -7.10
N LEU A 139 0.80 -0.75 -5.78
CA LEU A 139 1.62 0.30 -5.15
C LEU A 139 3.12 0.05 -5.30
N ILE A 140 3.55 -1.21 -5.38
CA ILE A 140 4.95 -1.57 -5.68
C ILE A 140 5.29 -1.17 -7.12
N PHE A 141 4.42 -1.52 -8.08
CA PHE A 141 4.60 -1.16 -9.48
C PHE A 141 4.78 0.36 -9.66
N HIS A 142 3.98 1.15 -8.93
CA HIS A 142 4.07 2.62 -8.92
C HIS A 142 5.18 3.21 -8.05
N ARG A 143 6.02 2.38 -7.41
CA ARG A 143 7.09 2.80 -6.48
C ARG A 143 6.59 3.64 -5.30
N LYS A 144 5.37 3.37 -4.84
CA LYS A 144 4.71 4.05 -3.70
C LYS A 144 4.51 3.18 -2.47
N ALA A 145 4.87 1.89 -2.55
CA ALA A 145 4.90 0.95 -1.43
C ALA A 145 6.06 1.22 -0.46
N SER A 146 6.08 2.39 0.17
CA SER A 146 6.95 2.63 1.33
C SER A 146 6.48 1.77 2.51
N PHE A 147 7.37 1.51 3.47
CA PHE A 147 7.01 0.78 4.68
C PHE A 147 5.80 1.40 5.41
N ASN A 148 5.74 2.74 5.55
CA ASN A 148 4.62 3.42 6.20
C ASN A 148 3.29 3.24 5.45
N VAL A 149 3.32 3.28 4.11
CA VAL A 149 2.14 3.05 3.28
C VAL A 149 1.68 1.60 3.39
N LEU A 150 2.61 0.65 3.31
CA LEU A 150 2.31 -0.78 3.48
C LEU A 150 1.71 -1.05 4.86
N TYR A 151 2.31 -0.53 5.93
CA TYR A 151 1.80 -0.67 7.29
C TYR A 151 0.38 -0.12 7.41
N TYR A 152 0.17 1.12 6.95
CA TYR A 152 -1.14 1.76 6.97
C TYR A 152 -2.20 0.90 6.26
N ILE A 153 -1.87 0.39 5.08
CA ILE A 153 -2.76 -0.47 4.32
C ILE A 153 -3.04 -1.75 5.10
N ILE A 154 -2.01 -2.48 5.55
CA ILE A 154 -2.19 -3.74 6.29
C ILE A 154 -3.11 -3.57 7.50
N GLU A 155 -2.91 -2.50 8.28
CA GLU A 155 -3.79 -2.16 9.41
C GLU A 155 -5.24 -1.97 8.95
N LYS A 156 -5.49 -1.14 7.93
CA LYS A 156 -6.84 -0.89 7.42
C LYS A 156 -7.47 -2.13 6.77
N LEU A 157 -6.69 -2.90 6.00
CA LEU A 157 -7.11 -4.10 5.29
C LEU A 157 -7.50 -5.23 6.25
N LYS A 158 -6.76 -5.43 7.34
CA LYS A 158 -6.97 -6.54 8.27
C LYS A 158 -7.81 -6.19 9.49
N ASN A 159 -7.68 -4.98 10.04
CA ASN A 159 -8.28 -4.64 11.33
C ASN A 159 -9.64 -3.94 11.19
N GLU A 160 -9.91 -3.26 10.06
CA GLU A 160 -11.11 -2.42 9.91
C GLU A 160 -12.08 -2.93 8.83
N SER A 161 -11.59 -3.54 7.74
CA SER A 161 -12.47 -4.11 6.71
C SER A 161 -12.73 -5.60 6.91
N LYS A 162 -13.92 -5.97 7.38
CA LYS A 162 -14.41 -7.36 7.57
C LYS A 162 -14.47 -8.23 6.28
N LYS A 163 -13.92 -7.79 5.15
CA LYS A 163 -14.25 -8.33 3.80
C LYS A 163 -13.10 -8.95 3.01
N ILE A 164 -11.84 -8.84 3.43
CA ILE A 164 -10.76 -9.47 2.68
C ILE A 164 -10.45 -10.82 3.28
N GLU A 165 -10.77 -11.89 2.55
CA GLU A 165 -10.42 -13.24 2.97
C GLU A 165 -8.93 -13.55 2.74
N LYS A 166 -8.26 -12.94 1.74
CA LYS A 166 -6.86 -13.21 1.36
C LYS A 166 -6.13 -12.02 0.74
N LEU A 167 -4.97 -11.66 1.28
CA LEU A 167 -4.07 -10.66 0.71
C LEU A 167 -3.00 -11.33 -0.18
N ARG A 168 -2.82 -10.83 -1.41
CA ARG A 168 -1.62 -11.18 -2.18
C ARG A 168 -0.48 -10.31 -1.70
N ILE A 169 0.47 -10.94 -0.99
CA ILE A 169 1.68 -10.27 -0.52
C ILE A 169 2.80 -10.60 -1.50
N PRO A 170 3.33 -9.62 -2.25
CA PRO A 170 4.42 -9.87 -3.18
C PRO A 170 5.70 -10.18 -2.42
N GLU A 171 6.52 -11.12 -2.92
CA GLU A 171 7.75 -11.53 -2.24
C GLU A 171 8.69 -10.34 -1.96
N TYR A 172 8.70 -9.34 -2.85
CA TYR A 172 9.47 -8.11 -2.68
C TYR A 172 9.13 -7.32 -1.39
N VAL A 173 7.91 -7.43 -0.85
CA VAL A 173 7.54 -6.80 0.42
C VAL A 173 8.41 -7.32 1.57
N PHE A 174 8.71 -8.62 1.58
CA PHE A 174 9.58 -9.21 2.60
C PHE A 174 11.00 -8.68 2.49
N HIS A 175 11.47 -8.34 1.30
CA HIS A 175 12.76 -7.67 1.15
C HIS A 175 12.79 -6.30 1.84
N ILE A 176 11.75 -5.49 1.65
CA ILE A 176 11.64 -4.19 2.33
C ILE A 176 11.65 -4.39 3.85
N ILE A 177 10.82 -5.29 4.36
CA ILE A 177 10.65 -5.51 5.81
C ILE A 177 11.94 -6.02 6.46
N ILE A 178 12.59 -7.02 5.84
CA ILE A 178 13.84 -7.60 6.34
C ILE A 178 14.95 -6.55 6.32
N LYS A 179 15.10 -5.81 5.22
CA LYS A 179 16.14 -4.77 5.05
C LYS A 179 16.00 -3.64 6.07
N HIS A 180 14.77 -3.22 6.36
CA HIS A 180 14.48 -2.12 7.28
C HIS A 180 14.27 -2.57 8.74
N LYS A 181 14.50 -3.85 9.05
CA LYS A 181 14.37 -4.43 10.40
C LYS A 181 13.01 -4.20 11.04
N LYS A 182 11.95 -4.37 10.25
CA LYS A 182 10.55 -4.20 10.67
C LYS A 182 9.94 -5.53 11.11
N ASN A 183 10.62 -6.18 12.04
CA ASN A 183 10.45 -7.59 12.39
C ASN A 183 9.04 -7.90 12.91
N GLU A 184 8.42 -6.95 13.59
CA GLU A 184 7.07 -7.04 14.13
C GLU A 184 5.99 -7.35 13.06
N TYR A 185 6.23 -7.01 11.80
CA TYR A 185 5.28 -7.26 10.70
C TYR A 185 5.53 -8.56 9.94
N PHE A 186 6.74 -9.10 10.05
CA PHE A 186 7.15 -10.25 9.26
C PHE A 186 6.24 -11.46 9.48
N PRO A 187 5.93 -11.89 10.73
CA PRO A 187 5.09 -13.06 10.96
C PRO A 187 3.68 -12.92 10.40
N LEU A 188 3.07 -11.73 10.50
CA LEU A 188 1.70 -11.47 10.06
C LEU A 188 1.56 -11.60 8.54
N LEU A 189 2.54 -11.08 7.80
CA LEU A 189 2.53 -11.11 6.34
C LEU A 189 3.04 -12.44 5.78
N ALA A 190 4.04 -13.03 6.44
CA ALA A 190 4.59 -14.31 6.02
C ALA A 190 3.53 -15.40 6.11
N LYS A 191 2.71 -15.42 7.17
CA LYS A 191 1.58 -16.35 7.26
C LYS A 191 0.63 -16.25 6.08
N GLU A 192 0.28 -15.03 5.65
CA GLU A 192 -0.56 -14.83 4.46
C GLU A 192 0.13 -15.38 3.21
N TYR A 193 1.39 -15.01 2.98
CA TYR A 193 2.16 -15.45 1.83
C TYR A 193 2.27 -16.98 1.76
N LEU A 194 2.51 -17.62 2.90
CA LEU A 194 2.71 -19.06 3.02
C LEU A 194 1.41 -19.87 2.89
N CYS A 195 0.22 -19.25 2.98
CA CYS A 195 -1.05 -19.93 2.70
C CYS A 195 -1.11 -20.50 1.26
N TYR A 196 -0.30 -19.99 0.34
CA TYR A 196 -0.34 -20.37 -1.08
C TYR A 196 1.06 -20.50 -1.73
N LYS A 197 2.13 -20.26 -0.97
CA LYS A 197 3.53 -20.44 -1.41
C LYS A 197 4.30 -21.25 -0.37
N LYS A 198 5.36 -21.92 -0.84
CA LYS A 198 6.34 -22.53 0.07
C LYS A 198 7.24 -21.46 0.69
N PHE A 199 7.80 -21.78 1.85
CA PHE A 199 8.79 -20.95 2.53
C PHE A 199 10.00 -20.66 1.62
N PRO A 200 10.31 -19.39 1.31
CA PRO A 200 11.49 -19.04 0.52
C PRO A 200 12.74 -19.03 1.41
N THR A 201 13.64 -19.99 1.23
CA THR A 201 14.91 -20.05 2.01
C THR A 201 15.79 -18.81 1.81
N GLY A 202 15.67 -18.12 0.67
CA GLY A 202 16.34 -16.84 0.41
C GLY A 202 16.02 -15.73 1.42
N TRP A 203 14.95 -15.86 2.21
CA TRP A 203 14.67 -14.95 3.33
C TRP A 203 15.74 -15.01 4.41
N TYR A 204 16.29 -16.19 4.73
CA TYR A 204 17.42 -16.30 5.66
C TYR A 204 18.65 -15.57 5.12
N SER A 205 19.03 -15.84 3.87
CA SER A 205 20.15 -15.18 3.19
C SER A 205 20.06 -13.65 3.29
N MET A 206 18.84 -13.12 3.15
CA MET A 206 18.57 -11.70 3.18
C MET A 206 18.64 -11.12 4.60
N ALA A 207 18.08 -11.82 5.59
CA ALA A 207 18.15 -11.44 6.99
C ALA A 207 19.60 -11.35 7.47
N LEU A 208 20.40 -12.37 7.14
CA LEU A 208 21.82 -12.42 7.47
C LEU A 208 22.59 -11.27 6.77
N LYS A 209 22.39 -11.07 5.46
CA LYS A 209 23.02 -9.98 4.71
C LYS A 209 22.75 -8.58 5.30
N TYR A 210 21.58 -8.35 5.88
CA TYR A 210 21.20 -7.08 6.50
C TYR A 210 21.41 -7.04 8.02
N ASN A 211 22.12 -8.02 8.59
CA ASN A 211 22.35 -8.16 10.03
C ASN A 211 21.05 -8.07 10.84
N ASN A 212 19.96 -8.66 10.31
CA ASN A 212 18.65 -8.70 10.92
C ASN A 212 18.41 -10.09 11.53
N TYR A 213 19.12 -10.39 12.62
CA TYR A 213 19.10 -11.71 13.23
C TYR A 213 17.81 -12.02 14.00
N GLU A 214 17.10 -10.98 14.46
CA GLU A 214 15.85 -11.13 15.21
C GLU A 214 14.76 -11.83 14.37
N VAL A 215 14.60 -11.44 13.10
CA VAL A 215 13.57 -12.05 12.22
C VAL A 215 13.89 -13.50 11.86
N VAL A 216 15.13 -13.96 12.02
CA VAL A 216 15.52 -15.35 11.74
C VAL A 216 14.77 -16.32 12.66
N ASN A 217 14.47 -15.92 13.90
CA ASN A 217 13.67 -16.74 14.81
C ASN A 217 12.24 -16.97 14.27
N ASP A 218 11.60 -15.92 13.75
CA ASP A 218 10.26 -16.02 13.17
C ASP A 218 10.28 -16.84 11.88
N MET A 219 11.29 -16.63 11.03
CA MET A 219 11.54 -17.45 9.85
C MET A 219 11.69 -18.93 10.19
N TYR A 220 12.48 -19.25 11.22
CA TYR A 220 12.73 -20.62 11.68
C TYR A 220 11.44 -21.34 12.12
N VAL A 221 10.53 -20.60 12.77
CA VAL A 221 9.23 -21.12 13.20
C VAL A 221 8.29 -21.36 12.01
N LEU A 222 8.33 -20.49 10.99
CA LEU A 222 7.44 -20.56 9.82
C LEU A 222 7.91 -21.53 8.74
N ASP A 223 9.20 -21.81 8.67
CA ASP A 223 9.76 -22.79 7.76
C ASP A 223 9.32 -24.21 8.15
N GLU A 224 8.73 -24.96 7.23
CA GLU A 224 8.23 -26.32 7.51
C GLU A 224 9.30 -27.41 7.32
N SER A 225 10.52 -27.04 6.92
CA SER A 225 11.65 -27.97 6.75
C SER A 225 12.05 -28.63 8.08
N THR A 226 12.90 -29.64 8.05
CA THR A 226 13.40 -30.21 9.30
C THR A 226 14.33 -29.23 10.03
N PRO A 227 14.36 -29.24 11.36
CA PRO A 227 15.29 -28.44 12.16
C PRO A 227 16.75 -28.52 11.68
N ASP A 228 17.17 -29.73 11.33
CA ASP A 228 18.50 -30.03 10.81
C ASP A 228 18.80 -29.28 9.51
N GLN A 229 17.85 -29.32 8.56
CA GLN A 229 17.95 -28.63 7.26
C GLN A 229 18.00 -27.11 7.44
N LYS A 230 17.14 -26.55 8.30
CA LYS A 230 17.08 -25.11 8.56
C LYS A 230 18.40 -24.57 9.08
N VAL A 231 18.93 -25.21 10.12
CA VAL A 231 20.17 -24.76 10.76
C VAL A 231 21.37 -24.89 9.82
N LYS A 232 21.47 -25.99 9.07
CA LYS A 232 22.48 -26.14 8.02
C LYS A 232 22.38 -25.03 6.98
N PHE A 233 21.20 -24.74 6.46
CA PHE A 233 21.09 -23.66 5.49
C PHE A 233 21.54 -22.29 6.04
N ILE A 234 21.12 -21.96 7.27
CA ILE A 234 21.47 -20.67 7.92
C ILE A 234 22.98 -20.52 8.12
N LEU A 235 23.63 -21.57 8.60
CA LEU A 235 25.07 -21.58 8.84
C LEU A 235 25.87 -21.58 7.52
N GLU A 236 25.39 -22.25 6.45
CA GLU A 236 25.99 -22.19 5.11
C GLU A 236 25.93 -20.77 4.54
N GLU A 237 24.81 -20.08 4.74
CA GLU A 237 24.65 -18.70 4.29
C GLU A 237 25.50 -17.71 5.08
N LEU A 238 25.65 -17.88 6.40
CA LEU A 238 26.59 -17.13 7.23
C LEU A 238 28.03 -17.26 6.69
N LYS A 239 28.44 -18.50 6.39
CA LYS A 239 29.74 -18.83 5.79
C LYS A 239 29.94 -18.08 4.47
N ARG A 240 28.92 -18.10 3.62
CA ARG A 240 28.94 -17.48 2.27
C ARG A 240 29.09 -15.97 2.33
N ILE A 241 28.49 -15.29 3.31
CA ILE A 241 28.59 -13.83 3.45
C ILE A 241 29.88 -13.36 4.15
N GLY A 242 30.76 -14.27 4.56
CA GLY A 242 32.06 -13.96 5.18
C GLY A 242 31.99 -13.61 6.67
N SER A 243 30.88 -13.96 7.31
CA SER A 243 30.54 -13.62 8.70
C SER A 243 30.78 -14.84 9.60
N TYR A 244 31.97 -14.94 10.21
CA TYR A 244 32.29 -16.09 11.07
C TYR A 244 32.03 -15.78 12.54
N ASP A 245 33.02 -15.39 13.33
CA ASP A 245 32.86 -15.55 14.79
C ASP A 245 31.86 -14.58 15.43
N LYS A 246 31.87 -13.31 15.02
CA LYS A 246 31.02 -12.27 15.63
C LYS A 246 29.53 -12.49 15.32
N ASP A 247 29.22 -12.82 14.08
CA ASP A 247 27.83 -12.94 13.62
C ASP A 247 27.20 -14.26 14.04
N VAL A 248 27.98 -15.35 14.06
CA VAL A 248 27.59 -16.64 14.68
C VAL A 248 27.25 -16.42 16.16
N TYR A 249 28.08 -15.69 16.90
CA TYR A 249 27.82 -15.34 18.29
C TYR A 249 26.58 -14.47 18.47
N ILE A 250 26.41 -13.43 17.64
CA ILE A 250 25.21 -12.58 17.72
C ILE A 250 23.96 -13.41 17.42
N LEU A 251 23.99 -14.29 16.41
CA LEU A 251 22.87 -15.15 16.05
C LEU A 251 22.50 -16.08 17.22
N SER A 252 23.48 -16.73 17.84
CA SER A 252 23.26 -17.64 18.98
C SER A 252 22.71 -16.93 20.21
N MET A 253 23.07 -15.66 20.41
CA MET A 253 22.54 -14.83 21.51
C MET A 253 21.15 -14.25 21.22
N THR A 254 20.82 -14.05 19.94
CA THR A 254 19.57 -13.40 19.52
C THR A 254 18.42 -14.40 19.39
N ILE A 255 18.68 -15.59 18.83
CA ILE A 255 17.64 -16.60 18.62
C ILE A 255 17.38 -17.36 19.92
N LYS A 256 16.13 -17.35 20.38
CA LYS A 256 15.70 -18.01 21.62
C LYS A 256 15.07 -19.38 21.41
N ASN A 257 14.85 -19.79 20.15
CA ASN A 257 14.29 -21.09 19.84
C ASN A 257 15.24 -22.20 20.31
N GLN A 258 14.79 -23.04 21.25
CA GLN A 258 15.62 -24.08 21.88
C GLN A 258 16.07 -25.14 20.87
N GLU A 259 15.24 -25.44 19.88
CA GLU A 259 15.57 -26.41 18.85
C GLU A 259 16.65 -25.87 17.92
N PHE A 260 16.53 -24.60 17.51
CA PHE A 260 17.59 -23.91 16.79
C PHE A 260 18.92 -24.01 17.56
N ILE A 261 18.94 -23.60 18.84
CA ILE A 261 20.16 -23.60 19.66
C ILE A 261 20.77 -25.00 19.75
N LYS A 262 19.95 -26.04 19.95
CA LYS A 262 20.41 -27.43 20.02
C LYS A 262 21.13 -27.86 18.74
N TYR A 263 20.51 -27.65 17.58
CA TYR A 263 21.12 -28.04 16.30
C TYR A 263 22.29 -27.13 15.94
N PHE A 264 22.22 -25.85 16.27
CA PHE A 264 23.29 -24.88 16.05
C PHE A 264 24.56 -25.29 16.81
N ASN A 265 24.45 -25.60 18.11
CA ASN A 265 25.59 -26.04 18.92
C ASN A 265 26.18 -27.37 18.42
N LYS A 266 25.32 -28.33 18.04
CA LYS A 266 25.77 -29.59 17.42
C LYS A 266 26.70 -29.33 16.22
N TYR A 267 26.41 -28.29 15.44
CA TYR A 267 27.13 -27.99 14.22
C TYR A 267 28.33 -27.06 14.43
N ASN A 268 28.23 -26.15 15.40
CA ASN A 268 29.27 -25.20 15.75
C ASN A 268 30.42 -25.85 16.56
N ASP A 269 30.11 -26.76 17.49
CA ASP A 269 31.10 -27.36 18.40
C ASP A 269 31.99 -28.40 17.72
N TYR A 270 31.52 -29.01 16.62
CA TYR A 270 32.20 -30.17 16.04
C TYR A 270 33.16 -29.85 14.90
N ASN A 271 33.21 -28.60 14.39
CA ASN A 271 33.86 -28.32 13.09
C ASN A 271 33.46 -29.35 12.00
N GLU A 272 32.33 -30.05 12.15
CA GLU A 272 31.85 -31.12 11.25
C GLU A 272 31.37 -30.57 9.90
N TRP A 273 31.54 -29.27 9.71
CA TRP A 273 31.24 -28.47 8.54
C TRP A 273 32.33 -28.51 7.46
N ILE A 274 33.37 -29.32 7.67
CA ILE A 274 34.55 -29.37 6.81
C ILE A 274 34.47 -30.42 5.69
N THR A 275 33.52 -31.36 5.70
CA THR A 275 33.45 -32.36 4.61
C THR A 275 32.04 -32.91 4.37
N ASN A 276 31.31 -32.27 3.46
CA ASN A 276 30.58 -32.90 2.36
C ASN A 276 30.19 -31.85 1.32
#